data_AF-A0A2G2IBE2-F1
#
_entry.id   AF-A0A2G2IBE2-F1
#
_cell.length_a   1.000
_cell.length_b   1.000
_cell.length_c   1.000
_cell.angle_alpha   90.00
_cell.angle_beta   90.00
_cell.angle_gamma   90.00
#
_symmetry.space_group_name_H-M   'P 1'
#
loop_
_entity.id
_entity.type
_entity.pdbx_description
1 polymer ?
#
loop_
_entity_poly.entity_id
_entity_poly.type
_entity_poly.pdbx_seq_one_letter_code
_entity_poly.pdbx_strand_id
1 'polypeptide(L)'
;MINSNKAQLVQTTVEQSIQPLLADIPAFKRFKGYYKLIECNSRIDEYGKTYWIIKLFDFSSTIQVYCFNMNEYIKSLRLNSKVHIEATIKQVNGFRYVRCAFLQSAKN
;
A
#
# COMPACT_ATOMS: atom_id res chain seq x y z
N MET A 1 -18.26 -25.28 40.95
CA MET A 1 -18.47 -25.02 39.51
C MET A 1 -17.88 -23.65 39.19
N ILE A 2 -16.73 -23.59 38.51
CA ILE A 2 -16.08 -22.32 38.15
C ILE A 2 -16.08 -22.22 36.63
N ASN A 3 -16.91 -21.31 36.10
CA ASN A 3 -16.96 -20.99 34.68
C ASN A 3 -15.71 -20.21 34.30
N SER A 4 -14.79 -20.88 33.61
CA SER A 4 -13.63 -20.25 32.98
C SER A 4 -14.04 -19.77 31.59
N ASN A 5 -14.46 -18.51 31.49
CA ASN A 5 -14.63 -17.83 30.21
C ASN A 5 -13.24 -17.59 29.60
N LYS A 6 -12.71 -18.59 28.90
CA LYS A 6 -11.54 -18.42 28.04
C LYS A 6 -11.94 -17.50 26.90
N ALA A 7 -11.41 -16.27 26.91
CA ALA A 7 -11.43 -15.41 25.75
C ALA A 7 -10.77 -16.16 24.58
N GLN A 8 -11.57 -16.57 23.61
CA GLN A 8 -11.10 -17.23 22.41
C GLN A 8 -10.45 -16.15 21.54
N LEU A 9 -9.13 -16.14 21.50
CA LEU A 9 -8.37 -15.34 20.54
C LEU A 9 -8.76 -15.84 19.15
N VAL A 10 -9.60 -15.07 18.46
CA VAL A 10 -9.89 -15.29 17.04
C VAL A 10 -8.58 -15.06 16.31
N GLN A 11 -7.93 -16.16 15.94
CA GLN A 11 -6.74 -16.19 15.11
C GLN A 11 -7.18 -15.69 13.73
N THR A 12 -7.20 -14.37 13.55
CA THR A 12 -7.45 -13.76 12.25
C THR A 12 -6.19 -14.01 11.44
N THR A 13 -6.21 -15.05 10.60
CA THR A 13 -5.17 -15.30 9.61
C THR A 13 -5.12 -14.08 8.71
N VAL A 14 -4.18 -13.17 8.96
CA VAL A 14 -3.95 -12.02 8.08
C VAL A 14 -3.25 -12.59 6.85
N GLU A 15 -4.01 -12.86 5.80
CA GLU A 15 -3.44 -13.27 4.52
C GLU A 15 -2.46 -12.19 4.06
N GLN A 16 -1.17 -12.54 4.06
CA GLN A 16 -0.17 -11.77 3.37
C GLN A 16 -0.29 -12.12 1.90
N SER A 17 -0.89 -11.23 1.11
CA SER A 17 -1.02 -11.46 -0.32
C SER A 17 0.26 -11.08 -1.06
N ILE A 18 0.85 -12.07 -1.70
CA ILE A 18 1.92 -11.88 -2.68
C ILE A 18 1.23 -11.74 -4.04
N GLN A 19 1.22 -10.52 -4.56
CA GLN A 19 0.69 -10.08 -5.85
C GLN A 19 -0.83 -10.29 -6.02
N PRO A 20 -1.67 -9.70 -5.15
CA PRO A 20 -3.11 -9.65 -5.41
C PRO A 20 -3.45 -8.80 -6.63
N LEU A 21 -4.64 -9.00 -7.19
CA LEU A 21 -5.23 -8.01 -8.08
C LEU A 21 -5.51 -6.72 -7.30
N LEU A 22 -5.29 -5.57 -7.92
CA LEU A 22 -5.52 -4.27 -7.32
C LEU A 22 -7.00 -4.07 -6.95
N ALA A 23 -7.92 -4.70 -7.71
CA ALA A 23 -9.35 -4.72 -7.40
C ALA A 23 -9.67 -5.36 -6.02
N ASP A 24 -8.84 -6.30 -5.57
CA ASP A 24 -9.07 -7.07 -4.34
C ASP A 24 -8.36 -6.44 -3.12
N ILE A 25 -7.55 -5.39 -3.32
CA ILE A 25 -6.79 -4.74 -2.25
C ILE A 25 -7.62 -4.43 -0.99
N PRO A 26 -8.86 -3.90 -1.07
CA PRO A 26 -9.64 -3.56 0.12
C PRO A 26 -9.83 -4.70 1.15
N ALA A 27 -9.70 -5.96 0.73
CA ALA A 27 -9.80 -7.15 1.58
C ALA A 27 -8.53 -7.41 2.43
N PHE A 28 -7.38 -6.85 2.07
CA PHE A 28 -6.10 -7.16 2.72
C PHE A 28 -5.69 -6.10 3.75
N LYS A 29 -4.94 -6.48 4.78
CA LYS A 29 -4.27 -5.51 5.67
C LYS A 29 -2.96 -5.00 5.07
N ARG A 30 -2.28 -5.85 4.31
CA ARG A 30 -0.98 -5.60 3.69
C ARG A 30 -0.90 -6.43 2.41
N PHE A 31 -0.27 -5.88 1.38
CA PHE A 31 0.01 -6.60 0.16
C PHE A 31 1.41 -6.27 -0.34
N LYS A 32 1.95 -7.18 -1.13
CA LYS A 32 3.19 -7.00 -1.88
C LYS A 32 2.93 -7.35 -3.34
N GLY A 33 3.64 -6.79 -4.30
CA GLY A 33 3.48 -7.21 -5.69
C GLY A 33 4.21 -6.33 -6.69
N TYR A 34 4.14 -6.72 -7.96
CA TYR A 34 4.69 -5.93 -9.05
C TYR A 34 3.57 -5.29 -9.86
N TYR A 35 3.61 -3.97 -10.00
CA TYR A 35 2.58 -3.20 -10.69
C TYR A 35 3.19 -2.16 -11.60
N LYS A 36 2.43 -1.72 -12.60
CA LYS A 36 2.84 -0.64 -13.50
C LYS A 36 2.63 0.71 -12.78
N LEU A 37 3.68 1.51 -12.70
CA LEU A 37 3.59 2.90 -12.23
C LEU A 37 3.04 3.78 -13.34
N ILE A 38 1.93 4.47 -13.13
CA ILE A 38 1.29 5.31 -14.17
C ILE A 38 1.22 6.79 -13.81
N GLU A 39 1.39 7.16 -12.54
CA GLU A 39 1.33 8.55 -12.09
C GLU A 39 2.17 8.74 -10.82
N CYS A 40 2.78 9.92 -10.67
CA CYS A 40 3.51 10.36 -9.48
C CYS A 40 3.19 11.83 -9.21
N ASN A 41 2.57 12.14 -8.07
CA ASN A 41 2.25 13.50 -7.66
C ASN A 41 2.87 13.83 -6.30
N SER A 42 3.57 14.96 -6.19
CA SER A 42 3.97 15.51 -4.90
C SER A 42 2.82 16.27 -4.24
N ARG A 43 2.78 16.19 -2.92
CA ARG A 43 1.87 16.92 -2.03
C ARG A 43 2.64 17.39 -0.79
N ILE A 44 2.09 18.36 -0.10
CA ILE A 44 2.60 18.88 1.16
C ILE A 44 1.53 18.61 2.21
N ASP A 45 1.92 18.06 3.37
CA ASP A 45 0.99 17.83 4.48
C ASP A 45 0.78 19.11 5.32
N GLU A 46 -0.09 19.03 6.32
CA GLU A 46 -0.40 20.14 7.22
C GLU A 46 0.79 20.66 8.02
N TYR A 47 1.87 19.86 8.12
CA TYR A 47 3.11 20.22 8.82
C TYR A 47 4.18 20.74 7.85
N GLY A 48 3.85 20.99 6.59
CA GLY A 48 4.79 21.47 5.58
C GLY A 48 5.71 20.37 5.02
N LYS A 49 5.48 19.10 5.35
CA LYS A 49 6.32 17.99 4.91
C LYS A 49 5.84 17.43 3.58
N THR A 50 6.77 17.31 2.63
CA THR A 50 6.48 16.73 1.31
C THR A 50 6.28 15.21 1.41
N TYR A 51 5.22 14.73 0.78
CA TYR A 51 4.95 13.33 0.51
C TYR A 51 4.52 13.13 -0.95
N TRP A 52 4.49 11.89 -1.41
CA TRP A 52 4.09 11.56 -2.78
C TRP A 52 2.87 10.65 -2.80
N ILE A 53 2.04 10.81 -3.81
CA ILE A 53 0.96 9.89 -4.16
C ILE A 53 1.33 9.29 -5.52
N ILE A 54 1.56 7.99 -5.56
CA ILE A 54 1.77 7.25 -6.80
C ILE A 54 0.51 6.50 -7.20
N LYS A 55 0.30 6.30 -8.49
CA LYS A 55 -0.80 5.48 -9.01
C LYS A 55 -0.26 4.22 -9.68
N LEU A 56 -0.77 3.08 -9.24
CA LEU A 56 -0.39 1.76 -9.73
C LEU A 56 -1.51 1.15 -10.58
N PHE A 57 -1.14 0.27 -11.50
CA PHE A 57 -2.03 -0.43 -12.42
C PHE A 57 -1.60 -1.89 -12.64
N ASP A 58 -2.57 -2.80 -12.77
CA ASP A 58 -2.35 -4.24 -12.94
C ASP A 58 -3.29 -4.90 -13.97
N PHE A 59 -3.83 -4.12 -14.92
CA PHE A 59 -4.89 -4.50 -15.87
C PHE A 59 -6.30 -4.59 -15.30
N SER A 60 -6.47 -4.92 -14.01
CA SER A 60 -7.80 -5.01 -13.40
C SER A 60 -8.32 -3.65 -12.92
N SER A 61 -7.47 -2.87 -12.26
CA SER A 61 -7.86 -1.58 -11.70
C SER A 61 -6.65 -0.66 -11.53
N THR A 62 -6.88 0.50 -10.91
CA THR A 62 -5.81 1.37 -10.45
C THR A 62 -5.99 1.67 -8.97
N ILE A 63 -4.87 1.89 -8.28
CA ILE A 63 -4.89 2.32 -6.88
C ILE A 63 -3.92 3.47 -6.62
N GLN A 64 -4.31 4.36 -5.71
CA GLN A 64 -3.43 5.39 -5.18
C GLN A 64 -2.69 4.87 -3.94
N VAL A 65 -1.38 5.09 -3.92
CA VAL A 65 -0.52 4.74 -2.79
C VAL A 65 0.20 5.97 -2.29
N TYR A 66 0.10 6.19 -0.99
CA TYR A 66 0.71 7.30 -0.26
C TYR A 66 2.11 6.91 0.22
N CYS A 67 3.11 7.63 -0.24
CA CYS A 67 4.52 7.40 0.02
C CYS A 67 5.08 8.54 0.85
N PHE A 68 5.43 8.24 2.09
CA PHE A 68 6.02 9.18 3.04
C PHE A 68 7.52 8.88 3.19
N ASN A 69 8.36 9.92 3.30
CA ASN A 69 9.82 9.79 3.49
C ASN A 69 10.54 9.04 2.34
N MET A 70 10.01 9.06 1.12
CA MET A 70 10.59 8.38 -0.06
C MET A 70 10.83 9.35 -1.23
N ASN A 71 10.97 10.64 -0.93
CA ASN A 71 10.88 11.72 -1.92
C ASN A 71 11.93 11.60 -3.04
N GLU A 72 13.20 11.45 -2.68
CA GLU A 72 14.28 11.32 -3.68
C GLU A 72 14.17 10.04 -4.49
N TYR A 73 13.70 8.96 -3.87
CA TYR A 73 13.51 7.69 -4.58
C TYR A 73 12.40 7.81 -5.63
N ILE A 74 11.25 8.39 -5.28
CA ILE A 74 10.11 8.51 -6.20
C ILE A 74 10.43 9.40 -7.39
N LYS A 75 11.21 10.46 -7.20
CA LYS A 75 11.70 11.32 -8.30
C LYS A 75 12.54 10.55 -9.32
N SER A 76 13.22 9.47 -8.89
CA SER A 76 14.03 8.63 -9.78
C SER A 76 13.21 7.62 -10.58
N LEU A 77 11.92 7.42 -10.24
CA LEU A 77 11.07 6.43 -10.89
C LEU A 77 10.57 6.93 -12.24
N ARG A 78 10.64 6.05 -13.25
CA ARG A 78 10.11 6.32 -14.57
C ARG A 78 8.63 5.92 -14.66
N LEU A 79 7.77 6.80 -15.18
CA LEU A 79 6.39 6.42 -15.50
C LEU A 79 6.34 5.30 -16.53
N ASN A 80 5.28 4.51 -16.48
CA ASN A 80 5.07 3.28 -17.24
C ASN A 80 6.08 2.15 -16.96
N SER A 81 6.96 2.30 -15.97
CA SER A 81 7.84 1.23 -15.52
C SER A 81 7.13 0.28 -14.54
N LYS A 82 7.70 -0.91 -14.36
CA LYS A 82 7.24 -1.88 -13.36
C LYS A 82 7.94 -1.60 -12.03
N VAL A 83 7.17 -1.52 -10.96
CA VAL A 83 7.68 -1.34 -9.60
C VAL A 83 7.26 -2.50 -8.73
N HIS A 84 8.18 -2.98 -7.89
CA HIS A 84 7.91 -3.87 -6.80
C HIS A 84 7.53 -3.03 -5.58
N ILE A 85 6.36 -3.30 -5.00
CA ILE A 85 5.86 -2.55 -3.87
C ILE A 85 5.47 -3.49 -2.74
N GLU A 86 5.61 -3.00 -1.52
CA GLU A 86 4.87 -3.47 -0.36
C GLU A 86 4.10 -2.31 0.25
N ALA A 87 2.83 -2.53 0.55
CA ALA A 87 1.93 -1.49 1.06
C ALA A 87 0.99 -2.03 2.12
N THR A 88 0.60 -1.15 3.05
CA THR A 88 -0.29 -1.45 4.17
C THR A 88 -1.54 -0.59 4.06
N ILE A 89 -2.71 -1.18 4.29
CA ILE A 89 -3.96 -0.42 4.39
C ILE A 89 -4.06 0.18 5.79
N LYS A 90 -4.22 1.50 5.84
CA LYS A 90 -4.36 2.27 7.07
C LYS A 90 -5.75 2.87 7.12
N GLN A 91 -6.26 3.08 8.33
CA GLN A 91 -7.51 3.79 8.58
C GLN A 91 -7.23 4.91 9.59
N VAL A 92 -7.53 6.14 9.22
CA VAL A 92 -7.39 7.34 10.06
C VAL A 92 -8.66 8.16 9.91
N ASN A 93 -9.29 8.53 11.03
CA ASN A 93 -10.52 9.33 11.05
C ASN A 93 -11.64 8.79 10.14
N GLY A 94 -11.77 7.46 10.04
CA GLY A 94 -12.75 6.80 9.16
C GLY A 94 -12.32 6.64 7.70
N PHE A 95 -11.23 7.28 7.27
CA PHE A 95 -10.72 7.17 5.90
C PHE A 95 -9.70 6.05 5.78
N ARG A 96 -9.94 5.12 4.84
CA ARG A 96 -8.98 4.07 4.48
C ARG A 96 -8.08 4.55 3.35
N TYR A 97 -6.77 4.36 3.49
CA TYR A 97 -5.79 4.70 2.48
C TYR A 97 -4.66 3.68 2.44
N VAL A 98 -3.98 3.59 1.30
CA VAL A 98 -2.87 2.65 1.10
C VAL A 98 -1.55 3.35 1.32
N ARG A 99 -0.80 2.93 2.33
CA ARG A 99 0.50 3.49 2.68
C ARG A 99 1.62 2.60 2.14
N CYS A 100 2.54 3.19 1.39
CA CYS A 100 3.75 2.51 0.94
C CYS A 100 4.66 2.19 2.14
N ALA A 101 5.09 0.93 2.23
CA ALA A 101 6.05 0.44 3.22
C ALA A 101 7.42 0.17 2.56
N PHE A 102 7.42 -0.29 1.31
CA PHE A 102 8.63 -0.56 0.53
C PHE A 102 8.34 -0.29 -0.95
N LEU A 103 9.32 0.27 -1.67
CA LEU A 103 9.21 0.53 -3.10
C LEU A 103 10.56 0.31 -3.77
N GLN A 104 10.56 -0.42 -4.87
CA GLN A 104 11.73 -0.66 -5.68
C GLN A 104 11.38 -0.71 -7.17
N SER A 105 12.19 -0.10 -8.03
CA SER A 105 12.12 -0.32 -9.48
C SER A 105 12.39 -1.79 -9.77
N ALA A 106 11.50 -2.44 -10.51
CA ALA A 106 11.79 -3.75 -11.05
C ALA A 106 12.67 -3.57 -12.29
N LYS A 107 13.70 -4.42 -12.45
CA LYS A 107 14.39 -4.55 -13.73
C LYS A 107 13.44 -5.27 -14.68
N ASN A 108 13.28 -4.75 -15.89
CA ASN A 108 12.62 -5.47 -16.97
C ASN A 108 13.48 -6.66 -17.41
#